data_AF-A0A496ZQB3-F1
#
_entry.id   AF-A0A496ZQB3-F1
#
_cell.length_a   1.000
_cell.length_b   1.000
_cell.length_c   1.000
_cell.angle_alpha   90.00
_cell.angle_beta   90.00
_cell.angle_gamma   90.00
#
_symmetry.space_group_name_H-M   'P 1'
#
loop_
_entity.id
_entity.type
_entity.pdbx_description
1 polymer ?
#
loop_
_entity_poly.entity_id
_entity_poly.type
_entity_poly.pdbx_seq_one_letter_code
_entity_poly.pdbx_strand_id
1 'polypeptide(L)'
;MNVLSLFDGLSGGRIALDRLGIKVDNYYSSEIDKYAIQVSTDNYPDIIRLGSIIDLTEEQLLALPKIDLLIGGSPCQGFSLAGHQKGSSTKEGIDVVSLEQYLDLKEQGFEFNGQSYLFW
;
A
#
# COMPACT_ATOMS: atom_id res chain seq x y z
N MET A 1 16.64 -9.65 6.44
CA MET A 1 16.03 -8.48 5.79
C MET A 1 14.60 -8.29 6.30
N ASN A 2 14.24 -7.06 6.67
CA ASN A 2 12.87 -6.70 7.04
C ASN A 2 12.18 -6.02 5.85
N VAL A 3 11.05 -6.59 5.41
CA VAL A 3 10.30 -6.11 4.25
C VAL A 3 8.95 -5.57 4.71
N LEU A 4 8.58 -4.39 4.25
CA LEU A 4 7.23 -3.84 4.38
C LEU A 4 6.57 -3.83 3.00
N SER A 5 5.46 -4.55 2.86
CA SER A 5 4.66 -4.65 1.65
C SER A 5 3.30 -4.01 1.86
N LEU A 6 3.03 -2.94 1.11
CA LEU A 6 1.78 -2.18 1.13
C LEU A 6 0.94 -2.59 -0.07
N PHE A 7 -0.35 -2.88 0.14
CA PHE A 7 -1.22 -3.45 -0.90
C PHE A 7 -0.65 -4.80 -1.40
N ASP A 8 -0.33 -5.69 -0.45
CA ASP A 8 0.49 -6.88 -0.68
C ASP A 8 -0.14 -7.90 -1.64
N GLY A 9 -1.46 -7.90 -1.76
CA GLY A 9 -2.22 -8.83 -2.58
C GLY A 9 -1.89 -10.27 -2.23
N LEU A 10 -1.51 -11.06 -3.24
CA LEU A 10 -1.12 -12.46 -3.11
C LEU A 10 0.34 -12.64 -2.65
N SER A 11 0.94 -11.63 -2.05
CA SER A 11 2.35 -11.60 -1.60
C SER A 11 3.35 -11.85 -2.73
N GLY A 12 3.12 -11.22 -3.89
CA GLY A 12 4.00 -11.36 -5.07
C GLY A 12 5.45 -10.94 -4.78
N GLY A 13 5.64 -9.93 -3.94
CA GLY A 13 6.96 -9.51 -3.46
C GLY A 13 7.69 -10.63 -2.69
N ARG A 14 7.01 -11.31 -1.77
CA ARG A 14 7.55 -12.46 -1.04
C ARG A 14 7.96 -13.59 -1.99
N ILE A 15 7.08 -13.96 -2.93
CA ILE A 15 7.35 -15.01 -3.92
C ILE A 15 8.61 -14.68 -4.74
N ALA A 16 8.77 -13.42 -5.16
CA ALA A 16 9.94 -13.00 -5.92
C ALA A 16 11.24 -13.12 -5.09
N LEU A 17 11.22 -12.69 -3.83
CA LEU A 17 12.36 -12.78 -2.93
C LEU A 17 12.79 -14.23 -2.67
N ASP A 18 11.82 -15.13 -2.45
CA ASP A 18 12.10 -16.55 -2.27
C ASP A 18 12.71 -17.18 -3.53
N ARG A 19 12.16 -16.86 -4.71
CA ARG A 19 12.70 -17.34 -6.01
C ARG A 19 14.12 -16.85 -6.27
N LEU A 20 14.49 -15.68 -5.77
CA LEU A 20 15.83 -15.13 -5.83
C LEU A 20 16.77 -15.71 -4.75
N GLY A 21 16.26 -16.53 -3.83
CA GLY A 21 17.03 -17.07 -2.71
C GLY A 21 17.44 -16.00 -1.68
N ILE A 22 16.73 -14.88 -1.64
CA ILE A 22 17.01 -13.78 -0.70
C ILE A 22 16.35 -14.11 0.64
N LYS A 23 17.16 -14.18 1.70
CA LYS A 23 16.65 -14.44 3.05
C LYS A 23 15.85 -13.24 3.58
N VAL A 24 14.57 -13.45 3.83
CA VAL A 24 13.69 -12.53 4.54
C VAL A 24 13.62 -12.96 6.01
N ASP A 25 13.92 -12.05 6.93
CA ASP A 25 13.82 -12.33 8.37
C ASP A 25 12.43 -11.96 8.89
N ASN A 26 11.86 -10.84 8.42
CA ASN A 26 10.49 -10.43 8.73
C ASN A 26 9.81 -9.88 7.47
N TYR A 27 8.57 -10.31 7.22
CA TYR A 27 7.75 -9.81 6.12
C TYR A 27 6.45 -9.23 6.67
N TYR A 28 6.32 -7.91 6.64
CA TYR A 28 5.15 -7.16 7.08
C TYR A 28 4.24 -6.89 5.89
N SER A 29 2.96 -7.25 6.00
CA SER A 29 1.98 -7.15 4.92
C SER A 29 0.78 -6.31 5.36
N SER A 30 0.52 -5.23 4.62
CA SER A 30 -0.74 -4.48 4.71
C SER A 30 -1.61 -4.84 3.51
N GLU A 31 -2.70 -5.56 3.79
CA GLU A 31 -3.68 -6.05 2.81
C GLU A 31 -5.05 -6.13 3.49
N ILE A 32 -6.12 -5.91 2.72
CA ILE A 32 -7.51 -5.92 3.21
C ILE A 32 -8.38 -6.95 2.49
N ASP A 33 -7.98 -7.43 1.31
CA ASP A 33 -8.70 -8.47 0.59
C ASP A 33 -8.55 -9.82 1.31
N LYS A 34 -9.65 -10.28 1.89
CA LYS A 34 -9.71 -11.51 2.69
C LYS A 34 -9.26 -12.75 1.92
N TYR A 35 -9.47 -12.82 0.61
CA TYR A 35 -9.09 -13.98 -0.19
C TYR A 35 -7.60 -13.96 -0.48
N ALA A 36 -7.05 -12.79 -0.78
CA ALA A 36 -5.62 -12.59 -0.94
C ALA A 36 -4.85 -12.92 0.34
N ILE A 37 -5.35 -12.47 1.50
CA ILE A 37 -4.83 -12.81 2.83
C ILE A 37 -4.88 -14.32 3.07
N GLN A 38 -6.00 -14.97 2.77
CA GLN A 38 -6.14 -16.42 2.96
C GLN A 38 -5.08 -17.17 2.16
N VAL A 39 -5.00 -16.94 0.84
CA VAL A 39 -4.05 -17.62 -0.04
C VAL A 39 -2.61 -17.36 0.38
N SER A 40 -2.25 -16.11 0.69
CA SER A 40 -0.89 -15.79 1.11
C SER A 40 -0.55 -16.40 2.47
N THR A 41 -1.50 -16.52 3.40
CA THR A 41 -1.28 -17.15 4.71
C THR A 41 -1.04 -18.65 4.57
N ASP A 42 -1.77 -19.33 3.68
CA ASP A 42 -1.61 -20.76 3.42
C ASP A 42 -0.22 -21.08 2.82
N ASN A 43 0.33 -20.17 2.00
CA ASN A 43 1.67 -20.32 1.42
C ASN A 43 2.78 -19.83 2.36
N TYR A 44 2.52 -18.77 3.13
CA TYR A 44 3.48 -18.05 3.96
C TYR A 44 2.88 -17.71 5.33
N PRO A 45 2.81 -18.69 6.25
CA PRO A 45 2.21 -18.48 7.57
C PRO A 45 3.05 -17.56 8.48
N ASP A 46 4.30 -17.25 8.09
CA ASP A 46 5.22 -16.35 8.80
C ASP A 46 4.98 -14.86 8.49
N ILE A 47 4.08 -14.51 7.57
CA ILE A 47 3.76 -13.12 7.26
C ILE A 47 3.11 -12.42 8.46
N ILE A 48 3.67 -11.27 8.83
CA ILE A 48 3.14 -10.41 9.90
C ILE A 48 2.11 -9.46 9.27
N ARG A 49 0.83 -9.63 9.63
CA ARG A 49 -0.28 -8.84 9.08
C ARG A 49 -0.45 -7.54 9.85
N LEU A 50 -0.36 -6.43 9.13
CA LEU A 50 -0.59 -5.09 9.65
C LEU A 50 -2.03 -4.61 9.45
N GLY A 51 -2.80 -5.29 8.59
CA GLY A 51 -4.17 -4.92 8.27
C GLY A 51 -4.25 -3.77 7.28
N SER A 52 -5.26 -2.92 7.42
CA SER A 52 -5.53 -1.81 6.52
C SER A 52 -4.50 -0.70 6.64
N ILE A 53 -3.98 -0.21 5.51
CA ILE A 53 -2.95 0.83 5.48
C ILE A 53 -3.44 2.16 6.09
N ILE A 54 -4.74 2.48 5.96
CA ILE A 54 -5.30 3.73 6.48
C ILE A 54 -5.45 3.75 8.01
N ASP A 55 -5.41 2.57 8.63
CA ASP A 55 -5.52 2.41 10.07
C ASP A 55 -4.14 2.36 10.75
N LEU A 56 -3.05 2.33 9.96
CA LEU A 56 -1.69 2.30 10.49
C LEU A 56 -1.30 3.66 11.06
N THR A 57 -0.93 3.67 12.33
CA THR A 57 -0.45 4.87 13.02
C THR A 57 1.06 5.05 12.88
N GLU A 58 1.52 6.28 13.04
CA GLU A 58 2.96 6.58 13.08
C GLU A 58 3.66 5.78 14.19
N GLU A 59 3.04 5.64 15.37
CA GLU A 59 3.56 4.84 16.48
C GLU A 59 3.76 3.37 16.07
N GLN A 60 2.78 2.77 15.40
CA GLN A 60 2.87 1.39 14.92
C GLN A 60 3.99 1.22 13.89
N LEU A 61 4.14 2.19 12.97
CA LEU A 61 5.20 2.17 11.96
C LEU A 61 6.59 2.36 12.58
N LEU A 62 6.72 3.26 13.57
CA LEU A 62 7.97 3.49 14.30
C LEU A 62 8.36 2.32 15.23
N ALA A 63 7.39 1.52 15.66
CA ALA A 63 7.63 0.31 16.44
C ALA A 63 8.18 -0.85 15.59
N LEU A 64 8.06 -0.79 14.26
CA LEU A 64 8.67 -1.77 13.37
C LEU A 64 10.20 -1.70 13.46
N PRO A 65 10.90 -2.84 13.32
CA PRO A 65 12.34 -2.79 13.13
C PRO A 65 12.66 -2.03 11.83
N LYS A 66 13.93 -1.60 11.70
CA LYS A 66 14.41 -0.95 10.47
C LYS A 66 13.98 -1.73 9.23
N ILE A 67 13.19 -1.10 8.37
CA ILE A 67 12.77 -1.66 7.09
C ILE A 67 13.90 -1.52 6.08
N ASP A 68 14.30 -2.64 5.48
CA ASP A 68 15.35 -2.68 4.46
C ASP A 68 14.76 -2.54 3.05
N LEU A 69 13.51 -2.95 2.87
CA LEU A 69 12.79 -2.92 1.60
C LEU A 69 11.33 -2.55 1.82
N LEU A 70 10.91 -1.44 1.21
CA LEU A 70 9.50 -1.03 1.10
C LEU A 70 9.01 -1.31 -0.32
N ILE A 71 7.93 -2.05 -0.45
CA ILE A 71 7.27 -2.33 -1.74
C ILE A 71 5.79 -2.02 -1.63
N GLY A 72 5.16 -1.72 -2.75
CA GLY A 72 3.71 -1.66 -2.83
C GLY A 72 3.19 -1.33 -4.22
N GLY A 73 1.94 -1.69 -4.46
CA GLY A 73 1.23 -1.42 -5.70
C GLY A 73 -0.18 -0.93 -5.41
N SER A 74 -0.36 0.39 -5.39
CA SER A 74 -1.66 0.95 -5.07
C SER A 74 -2.73 0.56 -6.11
N PRO A 75 -4.00 0.42 -5.69
CA PRO A 75 -5.09 0.08 -6.62
C PRO A 75 -5.19 1.09 -7.77
N CYS A 76 -5.12 0.61 -9.02
CA CYS A 76 -5.01 1.45 -10.21
C CYS A 76 -6.36 1.89 -10.81
N GLN A 77 -7.50 1.53 -10.21
CA GLN A 77 -8.84 1.76 -10.78
C GLN A 77 -9.13 3.26 -11.01
N GLY A 78 -8.53 4.13 -10.20
CA GLY A 78 -8.62 5.58 -10.38
C GLY A 78 -7.80 6.13 -11.56
N PHE A 79 -6.76 5.42 -12.00
CA PHE A 79 -5.75 5.93 -12.95
C PHE A 79 -5.72 5.18 -14.29
N SER A 80 -6.15 3.91 -14.31
CA SER A 80 -6.15 3.08 -15.51
C SER A 80 -7.07 3.64 -16.59
N LEU A 81 -6.66 3.50 -17.87
CA LEU A 81 -7.50 3.78 -19.03
C LEU A 81 -8.81 2.96 -19.02
N ALA A 82 -8.78 1.76 -18.45
CA ALA A 82 -9.96 0.92 -18.26
C ALA A 82 -10.73 1.22 -16.96
N GLY A 83 -10.26 2.20 -16.18
CA GLY A 83 -10.85 2.64 -14.93
C GLY A 83 -11.61 3.96 -15.05
N HIS A 84 -11.81 4.64 -13.91
CA HIS A 84 -12.63 5.86 -13.85
C HIS A 84 -11.86 7.15 -14.18
N GLN A 85 -10.52 7.09 -14.27
CA GLN A 85 -9.63 8.22 -14.60
C GLN A 85 -9.80 9.46 -13.70
N LYS A 86 -10.29 9.26 -12.47
CA LYS A 86 -10.50 10.30 -11.45
C LYS A 86 -9.54 10.19 -10.27
N GLY A 87 -8.51 9.36 -10.38
CA GLY A 87 -7.56 9.05 -9.29
C GLY A 87 -6.82 10.27 -8.75
N SER A 88 -6.64 11.31 -9.58
CA SER A 88 -6.00 12.58 -9.23
C SER A 88 -7.00 13.72 -9.02
N SER A 89 -8.20 13.47 -8.49
CA SER A 89 -9.19 14.53 -8.29
C SER A 89 -9.85 14.47 -6.92
N THR A 90 -10.25 15.63 -6.39
CA THR A 90 -11.12 15.72 -5.22
C THR A 90 -12.55 15.33 -5.58
N LYS A 91 -13.38 14.97 -4.59
CA LYS A 91 -14.81 14.65 -4.83
C LYS A 91 -15.58 15.84 -5.41
N GLU A 92 -15.10 17.05 -5.18
CA GLU A 92 -15.59 18.32 -5.71
C GLU A 92 -15.13 18.61 -7.15
N GLY A 93 -14.27 17.77 -7.72
CA GLY A 93 -13.80 17.87 -9.10
C GLY A 93 -12.58 18.77 -9.29
N ILE A 94 -11.79 19.02 -8.24
CA ILE A 94 -10.51 19.73 -8.35
C ILE A 94 -9.45 18.72 -8.76
N ASP A 95 -8.76 18.98 -9.87
CA ASP A 95 -7.60 18.19 -10.28
C ASP A 95 -6.40 18.47 -9.37
N VAL A 96 -5.76 17.39 -8.93
CA VAL A 96 -4.58 17.37 -8.08
C VAL A 96 -3.38 17.01 -8.95
N VAL A 97 -2.45 17.94 -9.11
CA VAL A 97 -1.31 17.81 -10.04
C VAL A 97 0.05 17.92 -9.36
N SER A 98 0.09 18.07 -8.03
CA SER A 98 1.32 18.03 -7.24
C SER A 98 1.09 17.50 -5.83
N LEU A 99 2.17 17.06 -5.18
CA LEU A 99 2.15 16.60 -3.79
C LEU A 99 1.83 17.74 -2.84
N GLU A 100 2.40 18.92 -3.06
CA GLU A 100 2.15 20.11 -2.24
C GLU A 100 0.66 20.47 -2.28
N GLN A 101 0.06 20.50 -3.47
CA GLN A 101 -1.37 20.75 -3.63
C GLN A 101 -2.22 19.69 -2.92
N TYR A 102 -1.84 18.41 -3.02
CA TYR A 102 -2.52 17.33 -2.30
C TYR A 102 -2.51 17.56 -0.78
N LEU A 103 -1.34 17.90 -0.22
CA LEU A 103 -1.18 18.12 1.21
C LEU A 103 -1.99 19.33 1.69
N ASP A 104 -1.95 20.44 0.96
CA ASP A 104 -2.72 21.66 1.27
C ASP A 104 -4.23 21.40 1.26
N LEU A 105 -4.73 20.68 0.24
CA LEU A 105 -6.15 20.30 0.14
C LEU A 105 -6.55 19.34 1.26
N LYS A 106 -5.67 18.41 1.63
CA LYS A 106 -5.90 17.48 2.74
C LYS A 106 -5.96 18.20 4.07
N GLU A 107 -5.09 19.18 4.32
CA GLU A 107 -5.13 20.02 5.53
C GLU A 107 -6.42 20.84 5.61
N GLN A 108 -6.94 21.28 4.46
CA GLN A 108 -8.23 21.96 4.35
C GLN A 108 -9.45 21.02 4.48
N GLY A 109 -9.25 19.71 4.62
CA GLY A 109 -10.31 18.73 4.84
C GLY A 109 -11.03 18.27 3.58
N PHE A 110 -10.46 18.47 2.38
CA PHE A 110 -11.02 17.95 1.13
C PHE A 110 -10.99 16.42 1.10
N GLU A 111 -12.02 15.82 0.49
CA GLU A 111 -12.08 14.39 0.22
C GLU A 111 -11.67 14.08 -1.22
N PHE A 112 -11.03 12.93 -1.44
CA PHE A 112 -10.48 12.57 -2.75
C PHE A 112 -11.19 11.36 -3.36
N ASN A 113 -11.32 11.33 -4.69
CA ASN A 113 -11.86 10.18 -5.43
C ASN A 113 -10.87 9.00 -5.44
N GLY A 114 -9.57 9.28 -5.32
CA GLY A 114 -8.50 8.30 -5.10
C GLY A 114 -7.68 8.66 -3.87
N GLN A 115 -7.11 7.67 -3.18
CA GLN A 115 -6.40 7.90 -1.91
C GLN A 115 -4.89 8.13 -2.06
N SER A 116 -4.36 8.17 -3.28
CA SER A 116 -2.92 8.07 -3.47
C SER A 116 -2.43 8.77 -4.73
N TYR A 117 -2.13 10.05 -4.61
CA TYR A 117 -1.16 10.71 -5.50
C TYR A 117 0.26 10.18 -5.24
N LEU A 118 0.57 9.78 -4.00
CA LEU A 118 1.90 9.35 -3.56
C LEU A 118 2.45 8.07 -4.19
N PHE A 119 1.65 7.34 -4.96
CA PHE A 119 2.04 6.04 -5.52
C PHE A 119 1.91 5.98 -7.06
N TRP A 120 1.75 7.13 -7.74
CA TRP A 120 1.73 7.29 -9.20
C TRP A 120 2.46 8.54 -9.66
#